data_AF-A0A942FVM2-F1
#
_entry.id   AF-A0A942FVM2-F1
#
_cell.length_a   1.000
_cell.length_b   1.000
_cell.length_c   1.000
_cell.angle_alpha   90.00
_cell.angle_beta   90.00
_cell.angle_gamma   90.00
#
_symmetry.space_group_name_H-M   'P 1'
#
loop_
_entity.id
_entity.type
_entity.pdbx_description
1 polymer ?
#
loop_
_entity_poly.entity_id
_entity_poly.type
_entity_poly.pdbx_seq_one_letter_code
_entity_poly.pdbx_strand_id
1 'polypeptide(L)'
;EELAGAFDLEIGHWRTLFGGRSAAPDLIVAVGVAALDGVLESLGRRDDSWARVPLLATMTPQAVFQARRAAPVIGPRQFSAALIDQPFARQLALIRLALPQHRRVGVLAGPQTRPFLGALEKEGLARGLGLYASRPVGAADEIYPALRGALDESDVILALPDPLIYNSASLQNILLATYRARTPLVAFSPAYVRAGATLALYSTPAQLARGAAAMVRQWHAGRSLPPAQKPREFEVAVNARVAASLNLSIEPPAALAAELRRLEGRP
;
A
#
# COMPACT_ATOMS: atom_id res chain seq x y z
N GLU A 1 -16.20 -12.77 9.08
CA GLU A 1 -15.65 -13.83 9.95
C GLU A 1 -15.00 -13.26 11.20
N GLU A 2 -13.93 -12.46 11.09
CA GLU A 2 -13.21 -11.86 12.23
C GLU A 2 -14.06 -11.06 13.25
N LEU A 3 -15.23 -10.56 12.83
CA LEU A 3 -16.15 -9.78 13.63
C LEU A 3 -17.52 -10.47 13.83
N ALA A 4 -17.69 -11.68 13.28
CA ALA A 4 -18.98 -12.37 13.33
C ALA A 4 -19.35 -12.73 14.77
N GLY A 5 -20.64 -12.57 15.12
CA GLY A 5 -21.18 -12.93 16.44
C GLY A 5 -20.90 -11.93 17.57
N ALA A 6 -20.02 -10.94 17.37
CA ALA A 6 -19.74 -9.89 18.35
C ALA A 6 -20.37 -8.53 17.98
N PHE A 7 -20.82 -8.38 16.73
CA PHE A 7 -21.35 -7.15 16.18
C PHE A 7 -22.57 -7.45 15.30
N ASP A 8 -23.55 -6.54 15.31
CA ASP A 8 -24.58 -6.50 14.27
C ASP A 8 -23.96 -5.87 13.02
N LEU A 9 -23.72 -6.68 11.99
CA LEU A 9 -22.95 -6.29 10.81
C LEU A 9 -23.86 -6.29 9.58
N GLU A 10 -23.98 -5.12 8.95
CA GLU A 10 -24.58 -4.98 7.63
C GLU A 10 -23.48 -4.83 6.58
N ILE A 11 -23.39 -5.77 5.64
CA ILE A 11 -22.37 -5.78 4.59
C ILE A 11 -23.06 -5.63 3.24
N GLY A 12 -22.61 -4.67 2.45
CA GLY A 12 -23.18 -4.43 1.14
C GLY A 12 -22.44 -3.36 0.37
N HIS A 13 -22.87 -3.16 -0.87
CA HIS A 13 -22.39 -2.06 -1.69
C HIS A 13 -22.86 -0.72 -1.09
N TRP A 14 -22.00 0.30 -1.03
CA TRP A 14 -22.31 1.57 -0.36
C TRP A 14 -23.62 2.21 -0.87
N ARG A 15 -23.88 2.15 -2.18
CA ARG A 15 -25.17 2.61 -2.75
C ARG A 15 -26.39 1.98 -2.08
N THR A 16 -26.36 0.67 -1.81
CA THR A 16 -27.48 -0.05 -1.20
C THR A 16 -27.58 0.27 0.29
N LEU A 17 -26.45 0.22 1.01
CA LEU A 17 -26.42 0.48 2.46
C LEU A 17 -26.86 1.91 2.81
N PHE A 18 -26.54 2.89 1.97
CA PHE A 18 -26.96 4.27 2.18
C PHE A 18 -28.32 4.60 1.55
N GLY A 19 -28.79 3.86 0.55
CA GLY A 19 -30.07 4.16 -0.10
C GLY A 19 -31.28 3.89 0.80
N GLY A 20 -31.24 2.83 1.61
CA GLY A 20 -32.38 2.39 2.44
C GLY A 20 -32.30 2.75 3.93
N ARG A 21 -31.18 3.28 4.39
CA ARG A 21 -30.92 3.46 5.83
C ARG A 21 -31.27 4.87 6.31
N SER A 22 -32.21 4.99 7.24
CA SER A 22 -32.56 6.26 7.89
C SER A 22 -31.66 6.54 9.11
N ALA A 23 -31.41 5.52 9.95
CA ALA A 23 -30.63 5.65 11.17
C ALA A 23 -29.11 5.53 10.94
N ALA A 24 -28.35 6.44 11.55
CA ALA A 24 -26.89 6.42 11.53
C ALA A 24 -26.34 5.13 12.20
N PRO A 25 -25.36 4.43 11.58
CA PRO A 25 -24.65 3.33 12.23
C PRO A 25 -23.67 3.85 13.28
N ASP A 26 -23.26 2.97 14.21
CA ASP A 26 -22.25 3.33 15.21
C ASP A 26 -20.83 3.47 14.63
N LEU A 27 -20.53 2.76 13.53
CA LEU A 27 -19.24 2.77 12.83
C LEU A 27 -19.45 2.40 11.37
N ILE A 28 -18.77 3.09 10.46
CA ILE A 28 -18.70 2.71 9.04
C ILE A 28 -17.31 2.15 8.75
N VAL A 29 -17.26 0.98 8.10
CA VAL A 29 -16.02 0.40 7.60
C VAL A 29 -16.05 0.40 6.07
N ALA A 30 -15.17 1.17 5.46
CA ALA A 30 -15.03 1.25 4.01
C ALA A 30 -13.88 0.35 3.53
N VAL A 31 -14.19 -0.65 2.69
CA VAL A 31 -13.22 -1.62 2.18
C VAL A 31 -12.82 -1.27 0.76
N GLY A 32 -11.60 -0.75 0.59
CA GLY A 32 -11.04 -0.33 -0.69
C GLY A 32 -11.39 1.12 -1.07
N VAL A 33 -10.71 1.61 -2.12
CA VAL A 33 -10.79 3.02 -2.55
C VAL A 33 -12.18 3.41 -3.04
N ALA A 34 -12.80 2.59 -3.90
CA ALA A 34 -14.13 2.89 -4.44
C ALA A 34 -15.20 2.95 -3.36
N ALA A 35 -15.14 2.04 -2.37
CA ALA A 35 -16.05 2.06 -1.24
C ALA A 35 -15.84 3.29 -0.37
N LEU A 36 -14.58 3.69 -0.10
CA LEU A 36 -14.27 4.90 0.65
C LEU A 36 -14.83 6.14 -0.07
N ASP A 37 -14.54 6.31 -1.35
CA ASP A 37 -15.03 7.46 -2.13
C ASP A 37 -16.56 7.51 -2.16
N GLY A 38 -17.22 6.36 -2.38
CA GLY A 38 -18.67 6.26 -2.37
C GLY A 38 -19.32 6.52 -1.01
N VAL A 39 -18.68 6.08 0.08
CA VAL A 39 -19.11 6.39 1.46
C VAL A 39 -18.98 7.88 1.73
N LEU A 40 -17.87 8.52 1.35
CA LEU A 40 -17.66 9.95 1.55
C LEU A 40 -18.69 10.77 0.76
N GLU A 41 -18.94 10.42 -0.49
CA GLU A 41 -19.98 11.04 -1.32
C GLU A 41 -21.37 10.91 -0.66
N SER A 42 -21.70 9.72 -0.15
CA SER A 42 -22.99 9.46 0.49
C SER A 42 -23.14 10.22 1.81
N LEU A 43 -22.08 10.29 2.62
CA LEU A 43 -22.07 11.06 3.88
C LEU A 43 -22.22 12.55 3.64
N GLY A 44 -21.71 13.09 2.52
CA GLY A 44 -21.89 14.50 2.15
C GLY A 44 -23.35 14.89 1.86
N ARG A 45 -24.26 13.91 1.73
CA ARG A 45 -25.70 14.12 1.50
C ARG A 45 -26.56 13.83 2.73
N ARG A 46 -25.96 13.45 3.86
CA ARG A 46 -26.68 13.11 5.09
C ARG A 46 -26.86 14.32 6.00
N ASP A 47 -27.89 14.25 6.85
CA ASP A 47 -28.14 15.24 7.89
C ASP A 47 -27.12 15.14 9.05
N ASP A 48 -27.25 16.07 10.01
CA ASP A 48 -26.34 16.22 11.14
C ASP A 48 -26.25 14.99 12.06
N SER A 49 -27.26 14.11 12.05
CA SER A 49 -27.21 12.87 12.85
C SER A 49 -26.08 11.93 12.40
N TRP A 50 -25.60 12.07 11.17
CA TRP A 50 -24.47 11.30 10.63
C TRP A 50 -23.12 12.02 10.77
N ALA A 51 -23.09 13.29 11.21
CA ALA A 51 -21.89 14.12 11.16
C ALA A 51 -20.70 13.55 11.95
N ARG A 52 -20.99 12.82 13.04
CA ARG A 52 -19.99 12.26 13.97
C ARG A 52 -19.77 10.75 13.83
N VAL A 53 -20.44 10.08 12.88
CA VAL A 53 -20.29 8.64 12.67
C VAL A 53 -18.83 8.32 12.33
N PRO A 54 -18.11 7.55 13.17
CA PRO A 54 -16.73 7.16 12.92
C PRO A 54 -16.59 6.41 11.59
N LEU A 55 -15.47 6.63 10.91
CA LEU A 55 -15.13 6.00 9.65
C LEU A 55 -13.78 5.29 9.76
N LEU A 56 -13.75 4.00 9.44
CA LEU A 56 -12.55 3.20 9.31
C LEU A 56 -12.37 2.79 7.83
N ALA A 57 -11.32 3.26 7.19
CA ALA A 57 -10.93 2.76 5.88
C ALA A 57 -10.04 1.50 6.02
N THR A 58 -10.16 0.55 5.11
CA THR A 58 -9.23 -0.60 5.03
C THR A 58 -8.95 -0.98 3.59
N MET A 59 -7.82 -1.65 3.36
CA MET A 59 -7.35 -2.00 2.01
C MET A 59 -7.22 -0.75 1.12
N THR A 60 -6.86 0.38 1.73
CA THR A 60 -6.73 1.69 1.10
C THR A 60 -5.26 2.13 1.13
N PRO A 61 -4.70 2.62 0.01
CA PRO A 61 -3.36 3.21 0.00
C PRO A 61 -3.25 4.44 0.91
N GLN A 62 -2.07 4.63 1.51
CA GLN A 62 -1.73 5.75 2.39
C GLN A 62 -1.95 7.09 1.69
N ALA A 63 -1.55 7.20 0.42
CA ALA A 63 -1.75 8.39 -0.39
C ALA A 63 -3.24 8.78 -0.48
N VAL A 64 -4.09 7.80 -0.79
CA VAL A 64 -5.53 7.99 -0.90
C VAL A 64 -6.12 8.39 0.45
N PHE A 65 -5.77 7.68 1.53
CA PHE A 65 -6.26 8.02 2.86
C PHE A 65 -5.87 9.45 3.27
N GLN A 66 -4.61 9.85 3.06
CA GLN A 66 -4.16 11.21 3.40
C GLN A 66 -4.89 12.28 2.59
N ALA A 67 -5.10 12.06 1.30
CA ALA A 67 -5.87 12.97 0.46
C ALA A 67 -7.33 13.09 0.93
N ARG A 68 -7.97 11.99 1.34
CA ARG A 68 -9.35 11.99 1.84
C ARG A 68 -9.48 12.53 3.26
N ARG A 69 -8.44 12.37 4.09
CA ARG A 69 -8.45 12.89 5.47
C ARG A 69 -8.53 14.41 5.52
N ALA A 70 -8.04 15.09 4.50
CA ALA A 70 -8.13 16.54 4.35
C ALA A 70 -9.48 17.02 3.76
N ALA A 71 -10.37 16.12 3.35
CA ALA A 71 -11.61 16.51 2.71
C ALA A 71 -12.61 17.12 3.71
N PRO A 72 -13.30 18.24 3.37
CA PRO A 72 -14.26 18.89 4.28
C PRO A 72 -15.36 17.95 4.77
N VAL A 73 -15.77 16.99 3.92
CA VAL A 73 -16.80 16.01 4.25
C VAL A 73 -16.46 15.16 5.46
N ILE A 74 -15.18 15.00 5.83
CA ILE A 74 -14.78 14.31 7.06
C ILE A 74 -15.35 15.03 8.29
N GLY A 75 -15.32 16.36 8.31
CA GLY A 75 -15.90 17.15 9.41
C GLY A 75 -15.37 16.71 10.79
N PRO A 76 -16.24 16.61 11.82
CA PRO A 76 -15.82 16.31 13.19
C PRO A 76 -15.68 14.81 13.50
N ARG A 77 -15.90 13.91 12.54
CA ARG A 77 -15.89 12.46 12.82
C ARG A 77 -14.48 11.93 13.05
N GLN A 78 -14.40 10.86 13.81
CA GLN A 78 -13.17 10.08 13.91
C GLN A 78 -12.91 9.39 12.56
N PHE A 79 -11.72 9.57 11.98
CA PHE A 79 -11.35 8.96 10.72
C PHE A 79 -9.97 8.29 10.82
N SER A 80 -9.94 6.98 10.60
CA SER A 80 -8.73 6.16 10.68
C SER A 80 -8.65 5.15 9.53
N ALA A 81 -7.52 4.46 9.41
CA ALA A 81 -7.32 3.46 8.38
C ALA A 81 -6.42 2.29 8.78
N ALA A 82 -6.77 1.09 8.34
CA ALA A 82 -5.87 -0.05 8.16
C ALA A 82 -5.30 -0.01 6.73
N LEU A 83 -4.13 0.60 6.57
CA LEU A 83 -3.51 0.87 5.27
C LEU A 83 -2.99 -0.41 4.61
N ILE A 84 -2.85 -0.41 3.28
CA ILE A 84 -2.26 -1.53 2.53
C ILE A 84 -0.74 -1.42 2.39
N ASP A 85 -0.19 -0.20 2.47
CA ASP A 85 1.22 0.08 2.22
C ASP A 85 2.11 -0.48 3.32
N GLN A 86 3.15 -1.21 2.90
CA GLN A 86 4.17 -1.69 3.81
C GLN A 86 5.00 -0.50 4.35
N PRO A 87 5.56 -0.62 5.57
CA PRO A 87 6.53 0.35 6.05
C PRO A 87 7.73 0.46 5.08
N PHE A 88 8.15 1.68 4.75
CA PHE A 88 9.33 1.91 3.89
C PHE A 88 10.58 1.25 4.47
N ALA A 89 10.73 1.35 5.79
CA ALA A 89 11.70 0.60 6.58
C ALA A 89 11.80 -0.89 6.20
N ARG A 90 10.65 -1.57 6.07
CA ARG A 90 10.56 -3.00 5.74
C ARG A 90 10.87 -3.26 4.27
N GLN A 91 10.36 -2.42 3.37
CA GLN A 91 10.63 -2.52 1.92
C GLN A 91 12.13 -2.38 1.62
N LEU A 92 12.78 -1.39 2.23
CA LEU A 92 14.20 -1.13 2.06
C LEU A 92 15.08 -2.17 2.76
N ALA A 93 14.65 -2.69 3.92
CA ALA A 93 15.31 -3.83 4.55
C ALA A 93 15.25 -5.08 3.65
N LEU A 94 14.11 -5.34 2.99
CA LEU A 94 13.99 -6.45 2.04
C LEU A 94 14.98 -6.29 0.88
N ILE A 95 15.13 -5.08 0.34
CA ILE A 95 16.13 -4.80 -0.71
C ILE A 95 17.54 -5.13 -0.20
N ARG A 96 17.92 -4.68 1.00
CA ARG A 96 19.24 -4.98 1.58
C ARG A 96 19.48 -6.48 1.78
N LEU A 97 18.44 -7.23 2.16
CA LEU A 97 18.53 -8.68 2.39
C LEU A 97 18.59 -9.47 1.09
N ALA A 98 17.66 -9.20 0.17
CA ALA A 98 17.50 -9.98 -1.06
C ALA A 98 18.50 -9.58 -2.15
N LEU A 99 18.97 -8.33 -2.13
CA LEU A 99 19.78 -7.72 -3.19
C LEU A 99 20.98 -6.95 -2.58
N PRO A 100 21.87 -7.60 -1.82
CA PRO A 100 22.87 -6.91 -0.98
C PRO A 100 23.87 -6.02 -1.75
N GLN A 101 24.10 -6.33 -3.02
CA GLN A 101 24.98 -5.56 -3.93
C GLN A 101 24.28 -4.33 -4.55
N HIS A 102 22.96 -4.25 -4.48
CA HIS A 102 22.17 -3.17 -5.04
C HIS A 102 21.99 -2.09 -3.97
N ARG A 103 22.47 -0.88 -4.24
CA ARG A 103 22.50 0.23 -3.28
C ARG A 103 21.80 1.49 -3.74
N ARG A 104 21.44 1.58 -5.02
CA ARG A 104 20.77 2.73 -5.62
C ARG A 104 19.36 2.34 -5.99
N VAL A 105 18.39 2.79 -5.21
CA VAL A 105 16.97 2.47 -5.39
C VAL A 105 16.31 3.53 -6.27
N GLY A 106 15.80 3.14 -7.42
CA GLY A 106 15.02 3.98 -8.32
C GLY A 106 13.52 3.92 -7.98
N VAL A 107 12.85 5.06 -7.99
CA VAL A 107 11.39 5.17 -7.76
C VAL A 107 10.79 6.14 -8.76
N LEU A 108 9.64 5.76 -9.33
CA LEU A 108 8.88 6.63 -10.22
C LEU A 108 7.99 7.59 -9.42
N ALA A 109 8.18 8.89 -9.65
CA ALA A 109 7.60 9.96 -8.85
C ALA A 109 6.21 10.39 -9.36
N GLY A 110 5.20 9.54 -9.20
CA GLY A 110 3.81 9.85 -9.55
C GLY A 110 3.06 10.63 -8.46
N PRO A 111 1.80 11.04 -8.71
CA PRO A 111 1.04 11.90 -7.80
C PRO A 111 0.81 11.29 -6.41
N GLN A 112 0.69 9.96 -6.32
CA GLN A 112 0.49 9.25 -5.06
C GLN A 112 1.82 8.88 -4.38
N THR A 113 2.92 8.90 -5.12
CA THR A 113 4.25 8.59 -4.60
C THR A 113 5.00 9.83 -4.11
N ARG A 114 4.91 10.95 -4.83
CA ARG A 114 5.66 12.20 -4.56
C ARG A 114 5.60 12.68 -3.11
N PRO A 115 4.44 12.68 -2.41
CA PRO A 115 4.37 13.14 -1.02
C PRO A 115 5.25 12.35 -0.05
N PHE A 116 5.68 11.14 -0.41
CA PHE A 116 6.41 10.23 0.46
C PHE A 116 7.91 10.12 0.18
N LEU A 117 8.41 10.77 -0.88
CA LEU A 117 9.80 10.61 -1.32
C LEU A 117 10.81 11.00 -0.23
N GLY A 118 10.59 12.11 0.48
CA GLY A 118 11.49 12.52 1.57
C GLY A 118 11.52 11.54 2.76
N ALA A 119 10.36 10.94 3.09
CA ALA A 119 10.30 9.91 4.13
C ALA A 119 11.01 8.61 3.67
N LEU A 120 10.85 8.24 2.40
CA LEU A 120 11.52 7.09 1.80
C LEU A 120 13.03 7.29 1.74
N GLU A 121 13.50 8.47 1.34
CA GLU A 121 14.93 8.83 1.29
C GLU A 121 15.58 8.72 2.67
N LYS A 122 14.93 9.28 3.70
CA LYS A 122 15.40 9.17 5.09
C LYS A 122 15.56 7.71 5.53
N GLU A 123 14.59 6.86 5.23
CA GLU A 123 14.66 5.43 5.55
C GLU A 123 15.73 4.69 4.71
N GLY A 124 15.98 5.15 3.49
CA GLY A 124 17.04 4.66 2.59
C GLY A 124 18.42 4.94 3.17
N LEU A 125 18.67 6.21 3.52
CA LEU A 125 19.93 6.65 4.13
C LEU A 125 20.24 5.89 5.43
N ALA A 126 19.23 5.70 6.28
CA ALA A 126 19.36 4.92 7.52
C ALA A 126 19.78 3.45 7.30
N ARG A 127 19.66 2.94 6.07
CA ARG A 127 20.01 1.56 5.66
C ARG A 127 21.17 1.50 4.67
N GLY A 128 21.85 2.63 4.42
CA GLY A 128 22.95 2.71 3.46
C GLY A 128 22.51 2.53 2.01
N LEU A 129 21.27 2.93 1.69
CA LEU A 129 20.72 2.98 0.33
C LEU A 129 20.63 4.43 -0.15
N GLY A 130 21.05 4.69 -1.39
CA GLY A 130 20.77 5.93 -2.09
C GLY A 130 19.42 5.84 -2.80
N LEU A 131 18.62 6.90 -2.74
CA LEU A 131 17.36 6.99 -3.47
C LEU A 131 17.53 7.87 -4.71
N TYR A 132 17.10 7.36 -5.86
CA TYR A 132 16.86 8.15 -7.05
C TYR A 132 15.35 8.23 -7.30
N ALA A 133 14.79 9.43 -7.16
CA ALA A 133 13.43 9.70 -7.59
C ALA A 133 13.45 10.21 -9.04
N SER A 134 12.62 9.63 -9.91
CA SER A 134 12.48 10.11 -11.27
C SER A 134 11.95 11.55 -11.31
N ARG A 135 12.03 12.18 -12.49
CA ARG A 135 11.22 13.37 -12.75
C ARG A 135 9.73 13.07 -12.46
N PRO A 136 8.95 14.07 -11.98
CA PRO A 136 7.54 13.88 -11.73
C PRO A 136 6.80 13.34 -12.95
N VAL A 137 5.94 12.35 -12.72
CA VAL A 137 5.04 11.79 -13.72
C VAL A 137 3.63 12.31 -13.43
N GLY A 138 3.11 13.15 -14.31
CA GLY A 138 1.74 13.68 -14.30
C GLY A 138 0.84 13.03 -15.34
N ALA A 139 1.40 12.44 -16.39
CA ALA A 139 0.66 11.78 -17.46
C ALA A 139 1.28 10.43 -17.90
N ALA A 140 0.52 9.63 -18.66
CA ALA A 140 0.90 8.27 -19.03
C ALA A 140 2.10 8.21 -20.00
N ASP A 141 2.22 9.18 -20.90
CA ASP A 141 3.32 9.33 -21.85
C ASP A 141 4.65 9.71 -21.18
N GLU A 142 4.61 10.29 -19.99
CA GLU A 142 5.78 10.65 -19.18
C GLU A 142 6.37 9.45 -18.41
N ILE A 143 5.65 8.33 -18.29
CA ILE A 143 6.08 7.14 -17.53
C ILE A 143 7.39 6.57 -18.09
N TYR A 144 7.49 6.40 -19.41
CA TYR A 144 8.65 5.76 -20.01
C TYR A 144 9.92 6.62 -19.96
N PRO A 145 9.89 7.93 -20.26
CA PRO A 145 11.01 8.83 -19.99
C PRO A 145 11.47 8.81 -18.53
N ALA A 146 10.53 8.83 -17.58
CA ALA A 146 10.85 8.76 -16.15
C ALA A 146 11.47 7.43 -15.75
N LEU A 147 10.96 6.31 -16.30
CA LEU A 147 11.51 4.98 -16.09
C LEU A 147 12.93 4.86 -16.63
N ARG A 148 13.20 5.40 -17.82
CA ARG A 148 14.56 5.38 -18.39
C ARG A 148 15.55 6.06 -17.46
N GLY A 149 15.26 7.28 -17.01
CA GLY A 149 16.13 7.98 -16.05
C GLY A 149 16.33 7.20 -14.75
N ALA A 150 15.29 6.54 -14.24
CA ALA A 150 15.43 5.68 -13.07
C ALA A 150 16.32 4.46 -13.34
N LEU A 151 16.19 3.81 -14.49
CA LEU A 151 17.02 2.65 -14.86
C LEU A 151 18.49 3.02 -15.07
N ASP A 152 18.78 4.23 -15.55
CA ASP A 152 20.14 4.71 -15.78
C ASP A 152 20.88 5.01 -14.45
N GLU A 153 20.14 5.54 -13.46
CA GLU A 153 20.71 6.05 -12.20
C GLU A 153 20.63 5.07 -11.03
N SER A 154 19.89 3.97 -11.18
CA SER A 154 19.60 3.02 -10.11
C SER A 154 19.94 1.58 -10.50
N ASP A 155 20.18 0.75 -9.49
CA ASP A 155 20.47 -0.67 -9.66
C ASP A 155 19.28 -1.56 -9.27
N VAL A 156 18.25 -1.02 -8.62
CA VAL A 156 16.99 -1.70 -8.32
C VAL A 156 15.82 -0.71 -8.42
N ILE A 157 14.70 -1.11 -9.02
CA ILE A 157 13.47 -0.31 -9.01
C ILE A 157 12.57 -0.76 -7.86
N LEU A 158 12.18 0.16 -6.99
CA LEU A 158 11.11 -0.03 -6.01
C LEU A 158 9.81 0.55 -6.56
N ALA A 159 8.87 -0.33 -6.89
CA ALA A 159 7.52 0.09 -7.24
C ALA A 159 6.73 0.40 -5.97
N LEU A 160 6.10 1.57 -5.96
CA LEU A 160 5.15 1.99 -4.92
C LEU A 160 3.75 2.10 -5.54
N PRO A 161 2.67 1.85 -4.77
CA PRO A 161 1.31 1.94 -5.29
C PRO A 161 1.02 3.35 -5.83
N ASP A 162 0.99 3.47 -7.15
CA ASP A 162 0.58 4.69 -7.84
C ASP A 162 -0.21 4.29 -9.10
N PRO A 163 -1.53 4.51 -9.15
CA PRO A 163 -2.38 4.01 -10.23
C PRO A 163 -2.11 4.71 -11.57
N LEU A 164 -1.46 5.89 -11.57
CA LEU A 164 -1.01 6.50 -12.83
C LEU A 164 0.14 5.69 -13.43
N ILE A 165 1.07 5.22 -12.60
CA ILE A 165 2.30 4.56 -13.04
C ILE A 165 2.13 3.06 -13.19
N TYR A 166 1.51 2.40 -12.20
CA TYR A 166 1.42 0.94 -12.10
C TYR A 166 -0.03 0.50 -12.29
N ASN A 167 -0.40 0.24 -13.53
CA ASN A 167 -1.72 -0.23 -13.93
C ASN A 167 -1.61 -1.25 -15.08
N SER A 168 -2.74 -1.81 -15.51
CA SER A 168 -2.76 -2.83 -16.57
C SER A 168 -2.20 -2.34 -17.90
N ALA A 169 -2.26 -1.04 -18.21
CA ALA A 169 -1.77 -0.49 -19.47
C ALA A 169 -0.25 -0.28 -19.47
N SER A 170 0.36 0.06 -18.33
CA SER A 170 1.78 0.38 -18.23
C SER A 170 2.66 -0.77 -17.72
N LEU A 171 2.10 -1.69 -16.92
CA LEU A 171 2.86 -2.71 -16.19
C LEU A 171 3.73 -3.57 -17.11
N GLN A 172 3.19 -4.04 -18.23
CA GLN A 172 3.93 -4.89 -19.17
C GLN A 172 5.18 -4.19 -19.71
N ASN A 173 5.06 -2.91 -20.07
CA ASN A 173 6.17 -2.13 -20.60
C ASN A 173 7.24 -1.85 -19.52
N ILE A 174 6.81 -1.58 -18.29
CA ILE A 174 7.72 -1.41 -17.14
C ILE A 174 8.50 -2.71 -16.89
N LEU A 175 7.82 -3.86 -16.88
CA LEU A 175 8.44 -5.17 -16.68
C LEU A 175 9.44 -5.51 -17.80
N LEU A 176 9.08 -5.26 -19.06
CA LEU A 176 9.98 -5.48 -20.19
C LEU A 176 11.21 -4.57 -20.14
N ALA A 177 11.03 -3.30 -19.78
CA ALA A 177 12.13 -2.34 -19.69
C ALA A 177 13.09 -2.68 -18.54
N THR A 178 12.58 -2.98 -17.35
CA THR A 178 13.40 -3.42 -16.19
C THR A 178 14.16 -4.71 -16.50
N TYR A 179 13.51 -5.69 -17.13
CA TYR A 179 14.16 -6.92 -17.56
C TYR A 179 15.30 -6.68 -18.56
N ARG A 180 15.08 -5.85 -19.60
CA ARG A 180 16.10 -5.51 -20.61
C ARG A 180 17.29 -4.77 -20.02
N ALA A 181 17.03 -3.87 -19.06
CA ALA A 181 18.07 -3.16 -18.31
C ALA A 181 18.78 -4.06 -17.28
N ARG A 182 18.32 -5.30 -17.10
CA ARG A 182 18.78 -6.24 -16.06
C ARG A 182 18.62 -5.68 -14.64
N THR A 183 17.66 -4.77 -14.44
CA THR A 183 17.38 -4.10 -13.17
C THR A 183 16.25 -4.84 -12.45
N PRO A 184 16.44 -5.35 -11.22
CA PRO A 184 15.39 -6.01 -10.48
C PRO A 184 14.24 -5.05 -10.16
N LEU A 185 13.00 -5.57 -10.22
CA LEU A 185 11.80 -4.83 -9.81
C LEU A 185 11.25 -5.40 -8.50
N VAL A 186 11.24 -4.58 -7.45
CA VAL A 186 10.64 -4.86 -6.14
C VAL A 186 9.24 -4.27 -6.12
N ALA A 187 8.23 -5.12 -6.14
CA ALA A 187 6.83 -4.73 -6.24
C ALA A 187 6.09 -4.76 -4.89
N PHE A 188 4.86 -4.24 -4.90
CA PHE A 188 3.94 -4.22 -3.76
C PHE A 188 2.80 -5.24 -3.88
N SER A 189 2.84 -6.11 -4.88
CA SER A 189 1.76 -7.06 -5.19
C SER A 189 2.29 -8.40 -5.68
N PRO A 190 1.74 -9.54 -5.19
CA PRO A 190 2.12 -10.87 -5.69
C PRO A 190 1.68 -11.08 -7.15
N ALA A 191 0.66 -10.34 -7.61
CA ALA A 191 0.26 -10.38 -9.03
C ALA A 191 1.38 -9.84 -9.94
N TYR A 192 2.17 -8.88 -9.47
CA TYR A 192 3.27 -8.32 -10.26
C TYR A 192 4.43 -9.30 -10.32
N VAL A 193 4.68 -10.07 -9.26
CA VAL A 193 5.66 -11.18 -9.28
C VAL A 193 5.27 -12.24 -10.30
N ARG A 194 3.98 -12.62 -10.33
CA ARG A 194 3.43 -13.53 -11.36
C ARG A 194 3.58 -12.96 -12.78
N ALA A 195 3.46 -11.64 -12.94
CA ALA A 195 3.62 -10.96 -14.22
C ALA A 195 5.09 -10.80 -14.67
N GLY A 196 6.06 -10.92 -13.77
CA GLY A 196 7.50 -10.84 -14.09
C GLY A 196 8.34 -9.93 -13.20
N ALA A 197 7.77 -9.33 -12.14
CA ALA A 197 8.57 -8.61 -11.14
C ALA A 197 9.47 -9.59 -10.37
N THR A 198 10.63 -9.13 -9.93
CA THR A 198 11.65 -9.98 -9.30
C THR A 198 11.21 -10.44 -7.91
N LEU A 199 10.71 -9.51 -7.08
CA LEU A 199 10.18 -9.82 -5.76
C LEU A 199 9.05 -8.87 -5.38
N ALA A 200 8.25 -9.23 -4.38
CA ALA A 200 7.27 -8.32 -3.79
C ALA A 200 7.16 -8.49 -2.29
N LEU A 201 6.80 -7.39 -1.62
CA LEU A 201 6.42 -7.36 -0.22
C LEU A 201 4.98 -6.86 -0.13
N TYR A 202 4.09 -7.66 0.47
CA TYR A 202 2.66 -7.38 0.49
C TYR A 202 2.00 -7.93 1.76
N SER A 203 0.76 -7.53 2.01
CA SER A 203 -0.11 -8.20 2.97
C SER A 203 -1.28 -8.84 2.24
N THR A 204 -1.70 -10.02 2.66
CA THR A 204 -2.88 -10.68 2.09
C THR A 204 -4.17 -9.96 2.51
N PRO A 205 -5.28 -10.11 1.76
CA PRO A 205 -6.57 -9.61 2.18
C PRO A 205 -6.98 -10.08 3.58
N ALA A 206 -6.70 -11.35 3.94
CA ALA A 206 -6.98 -11.89 5.27
C ALA A 206 -6.16 -11.19 6.37
N GLN A 207 -4.87 -10.93 6.14
CA GLN A 207 -4.01 -10.18 7.06
C GLN A 207 -4.51 -8.74 7.27
N LEU A 208 -4.91 -8.07 6.19
CA LEU A 208 -5.46 -6.71 6.26
C LEU A 208 -6.80 -6.70 7.01
N ALA A 209 -7.67 -7.70 6.76
CA ALA A 209 -8.94 -7.86 7.45
C ALA A 209 -8.75 -8.09 8.96
N ARG A 210 -7.78 -8.92 9.37
CA ARG A 210 -7.41 -9.08 10.79
C ARG A 210 -6.99 -7.76 11.44
N GLY A 211 -6.15 -7.00 10.74
CA GLY A 211 -5.71 -5.68 11.19
C GLY A 211 -6.88 -4.69 11.36
N ALA A 212 -7.81 -4.66 10.41
CA ALA A 212 -9.01 -3.83 10.50
C ALA A 212 -9.94 -4.29 11.62
N ALA A 213 -10.18 -5.59 11.76
CA ALA A 213 -11.02 -6.16 12.82
C ALA A 213 -10.46 -5.85 14.21
N ALA A 214 -9.13 -5.86 14.39
CA ALA A 214 -8.50 -5.44 15.63
C ALA A 214 -8.79 -3.96 15.95
N MET A 215 -8.77 -3.06 14.95
CA MET A 215 -9.15 -1.65 15.15
C MET A 215 -10.62 -1.49 15.49
N VAL A 216 -11.51 -2.28 14.88
CA VAL A 216 -12.95 -2.28 15.23
C VAL A 216 -13.16 -2.74 16.67
N ARG A 217 -12.49 -3.81 17.10
CA ARG A 217 -12.56 -4.28 18.51
C ARG A 217 -12.03 -3.24 19.49
N GLN A 218 -10.94 -2.56 19.16
CA GLN A 218 -10.39 -1.46 19.97
C GLN A 218 -11.38 -0.30 20.08
N TRP A 219 -11.99 0.10 18.96
CA TRP A 219 -13.02 1.13 18.94
C TRP A 219 -14.24 0.69 19.75
N HIS A 220 -14.67 -0.57 19.68
CA HIS A 220 -15.82 -1.04 20.45
C HIS A 220 -15.58 -0.93 21.96
N ALA A 221 -14.37 -1.26 22.41
CA ALA A 221 -13.99 -1.22 23.83
C ALA A 221 -13.86 0.22 24.38
N GLY A 222 -13.36 1.17 23.59
CA GLY A 222 -13.03 2.52 24.06
C GLY A 222 -13.80 3.67 23.40
N ARG A 223 -14.67 3.38 22.44
CA ARG A 223 -15.36 4.34 21.54
C ARG A 223 -14.42 5.34 20.85
N SER A 224 -13.18 4.93 20.65
CA SER A 224 -12.13 5.70 19.99
C SER A 224 -11.40 4.84 18.96
N LEU A 225 -11.36 5.31 17.71
CA LEU A 225 -10.56 4.69 16.66
C LEU A 225 -9.07 4.96 16.93
N PRO A 226 -8.20 3.94 16.85
CA PRO A 226 -6.76 4.17 16.91
C PRO A 226 -6.29 5.01 15.72
N PRO A 227 -5.07 5.58 15.76
CA PRO A 227 -4.45 6.21 14.60
C PRO A 227 -4.36 5.26 13.40
N ALA A 228 -4.29 5.82 12.19
CA ALA A 228 -4.10 5.02 10.98
C ALA A 228 -2.80 4.21 11.08
N GLN A 229 -2.87 2.93 10.73
CA GLN A 229 -1.78 1.98 10.91
C GLN A 229 -1.43 1.25 9.62
N LYS A 230 -0.14 1.01 9.41
CA LYS A 230 0.39 0.13 8.35
C LYS A 230 0.27 -1.34 8.77
N PRO A 231 0.28 -2.29 7.82
CA PRO A 231 0.17 -3.71 8.14
C PRO A 231 1.30 -4.21 9.04
N ARG A 232 0.91 -4.97 10.07
CA ARG A 232 1.86 -5.71 10.90
C ARG A 232 2.27 -7.01 10.23
N GLU A 233 1.30 -7.77 9.74
CA GLU A 233 1.55 -9.03 9.01
C GLU A 233 1.88 -8.74 7.54
N PHE A 234 2.76 -9.56 6.97
CA PHE A 234 3.20 -9.44 5.59
C PHE A 234 3.73 -10.79 5.07
N GLU A 235 3.86 -10.85 3.75
CA GLU A 235 4.47 -11.92 2.99
C GLU A 235 5.48 -11.37 1.99
N VAL A 236 6.43 -12.22 1.62
CA VAL A 236 7.38 -11.99 0.53
C VAL A 236 7.05 -12.96 -0.59
N ALA A 237 7.11 -12.51 -1.84
CA ALA A 237 7.10 -13.36 -3.01
C ALA A 237 8.35 -13.11 -3.84
N VAL A 238 8.88 -14.17 -4.46
CA VAL A 238 10.07 -14.12 -5.32
C VAL A 238 9.77 -14.83 -6.63
N ASN A 239 10.13 -14.22 -7.75
CA ASN A 239 10.12 -14.87 -9.06
C ASN A 239 11.50 -15.47 -9.32
N ALA A 240 11.69 -16.74 -8.96
CA ALA A 240 12.98 -17.43 -9.09
C ALA A 240 13.48 -17.47 -10.55
N ARG A 241 12.59 -17.55 -11.53
CA ARG A 241 12.97 -17.55 -12.97
C ARG A 241 13.55 -16.21 -13.39
N VAL A 242 12.90 -15.11 -12.98
CA VAL A 242 13.40 -13.76 -13.23
C VAL A 242 14.70 -13.52 -12.47
N ALA A 243 14.77 -13.88 -11.19
CA ALA A 243 16.01 -13.78 -10.41
C ALA A 243 17.18 -14.51 -11.08
N ALA A 244 16.98 -15.75 -11.53
CA ALA A 244 17.99 -16.53 -12.24
C ALA A 244 18.44 -15.86 -13.55
N SER A 245 17.50 -15.35 -14.36
CA SER A 245 17.83 -14.66 -15.62
C SER A 245 18.66 -13.37 -15.43
N LEU A 246 18.52 -12.75 -14.24
CA LEU A 246 19.28 -11.59 -13.82
C LEU A 246 20.60 -11.96 -13.11
N ASN A 247 20.92 -13.25 -12.98
CA ASN A 247 22.05 -13.78 -12.21
C ASN A 247 22.02 -13.40 -10.73
N LEU A 248 20.82 -13.37 -10.14
CA LEU A 248 20.60 -13.06 -8.73
C LEU A 248 20.40 -14.34 -7.92
N SER A 249 21.16 -14.48 -6.83
CA SER A 249 20.89 -15.48 -5.79
C SER A 249 20.03 -14.84 -4.72
N ILE A 250 18.73 -15.16 -4.72
CA ILE A 250 17.76 -14.63 -3.75
C ILE A 250 17.29 -15.78 -2.87
N GLU A 251 17.39 -15.58 -1.55
CA GLU A 251 16.91 -16.53 -0.55
C GLU A 251 15.42 -16.85 -0.72
N PRO A 252 14.95 -18.04 -0.30
CA PRO A 252 13.55 -18.41 -0.38
C PRO A 252 12.64 -17.38 0.32
N PRO A 253 11.41 -17.14 -0.18
CA PRO A 253 10.53 -16.11 0.37
C PRO A 253 10.25 -16.26 1.87
N ALA A 254 10.15 -17.50 2.37
CA ALA A 254 9.95 -17.78 3.79
C ALA A 254 11.14 -17.35 4.66
N ALA A 255 12.38 -17.56 4.18
CA ALA A 255 13.59 -17.15 4.87
C ALA A 255 13.71 -15.62 4.93
N LEU A 256 13.46 -14.94 3.80
CA LEU A 256 13.41 -13.47 3.75
C LEU A 256 12.35 -12.89 4.70
N ALA A 257 11.16 -13.49 4.73
CA ALA A 257 10.09 -13.05 5.61
C ALA A 257 10.43 -13.25 7.09
N ALA A 258 11.05 -14.38 7.45
CA ALA A 258 11.49 -14.65 8.82
C ALA A 258 12.57 -13.66 9.28
N GLU A 259 13.57 -13.41 8.43
CA GLU A 259 14.64 -12.45 8.75
C GLU A 259 14.12 -11.02 8.89
N LEU A 260 13.17 -10.61 8.04
CA LEU A 260 12.50 -9.31 8.20
C LEU A 260 11.74 -9.20 9.53
N ARG A 261 11.04 -10.26 9.96
CA ARG A 261 10.36 -10.26 11.27
C ARG A 261 11.38 -10.10 12.39
N ARG A 262 12.50 -10.85 12.33
CA ARG A 262 13.60 -10.74 13.30
C ARG A 262 14.15 -9.32 13.40
N LEU A 263 14.39 -8.66 12.27
CA LEU A 263 14.86 -7.26 12.22
C LEU A 263 13.85 -6.26 12.80
N GLU A 264 12.55 -6.55 12.74
CA GLU A 264 11.50 -5.74 13.36
C GLU A 264 11.30 -6.03 14.85
N GLY A 265 12.12 -6.91 15.45
CA GLY A 265 11.94 -7.37 16.82
C GLY A 265 10.68 -8.22 16.98
N ARG A 266 10.26 -8.91 15.91
CA ARG A 266 9.08 -9.80 15.90
C ARG A 266 9.54 -11.25 15.84
N PRO A 267 8.97 -12.14 16.68
CA PRO A 267 9.26 -13.56 16.62
C PRO A 267 8.75 -14.19 15.31
#